data_AF-A0A3D2Q4D7-F1
#
_entry.id   AF-A0A3D2Q4D7-F1
#
_cell.length_a   1.000
_cell.length_b   1.000
_cell.length_c   1.000
_cell.angle_alpha   90.00
_cell.angle_beta   90.00
_cell.angle_gamma   90.00
#
_symmetry.space_group_name_H-M   'P 1'
#
loop_
_entity.id
_entity.type
_entity.pdbx_description
1 polymer ?
#
loop_
_entity_poly.entity_id
_entity_poly.type
_entity_poly.pdbx_seq_one_letter_code
_entity_poly.pdbx_strand_id
1 'polypeptide(L)'
;MSRRERSEEGRVDEIEEIYKYKRELLKKLSPSKNDAEGSRVWEALPASERQRIAKEYYDYCLKELEKVDEKLKQLEGESHE
;
A
#
# COMPACT_ATOMS: atom_id res chain seq x y z
N MET A 1 -13.57 -17.84 26.62
CA MET A 1 -13.17 -17.56 25.24
C MET A 1 -12.93 -18.88 24.51
N SER A 2 -13.81 -19.20 23.56
CA SER A 2 -13.76 -20.35 22.68
C SER A 2 -12.59 -20.24 21.69
N ARG A 3 -12.12 -21.36 21.12
CA ARG A 3 -11.10 -21.34 20.05
C ARG A 3 -11.58 -20.56 18.81
N ARG A 4 -12.89 -20.55 18.55
CA ARG A 4 -13.49 -19.84 17.42
C ARG A 4 -13.42 -18.32 17.55
N GLU A 5 -13.66 -17.81 18.76
CA GLU A 5 -13.58 -16.36 19.03
C GLU A 5 -12.15 -15.81 18.81
N ARG A 6 -11.13 -16.58 19.22
CA ARG A 6 -9.72 -16.21 18.98
C ARG A 6 -9.30 -16.24 17.51
N SER A 7 -9.88 -17.13 16.70
CA SER A 7 -9.60 -17.18 15.27
C SER A 7 -10.29 -16.06 14.50
N GLU A 8 -11.45 -15.61 14.95
CA GLU A 8 -12.16 -14.46 14.36
C GLU A 8 -11.46 -13.15 14.72
N GLU A 9 -11.04 -12.94 15.98
CA GLU A 9 -10.25 -11.77 16.39
C GLU A 9 -8.93 -11.64 15.61
N GLY A 10 -8.16 -12.72 15.48
CA GLY A 10 -6.90 -12.68 14.73
C GLY A 10 -7.08 -12.37 13.23
N ARG A 11 -8.22 -12.73 12.65
CA ARG A 11 -8.55 -12.41 11.25
C ARG A 11 -8.96 -10.94 11.09
N VAL A 12 -9.69 -10.39 12.07
CA VAL A 12 -10.04 -8.96 12.10
C VAL A 12 -8.78 -8.11 12.21
N ASP A 13 -7.84 -8.49 13.07
CA ASP A 13 -6.55 -7.81 13.21
C ASP A 13 -5.75 -7.82 11.89
N GLU A 14 -5.70 -8.97 11.19
CA GLU A 14 -5.01 -9.07 9.89
C GLU A 14 -5.65 -8.16 8.82
N ILE A 15 -6.97 -8.14 8.73
CA ILE A 15 -7.69 -7.27 7.78
C ILE A 15 -7.41 -5.79 8.10
N GLU A 16 -7.41 -5.40 9.37
CA GLU A 16 -7.10 -4.02 9.77
C GLU A 16 -5.67 -3.61 9.40
N GLU A 17 -4.69 -4.50 9.61
CA GLU A 17 -3.30 -4.26 9.19
C GLU A 17 -3.17 -4.09 7.67
N ILE A 18 -3.89 -4.90 6.88
CA ILE A 18 -3.89 -4.79 5.42
C ILE A 18 -4.52 -3.46 4.98
N TYR A 19 -5.64 -3.04 5.58
CA TYR A 19 -6.25 -1.74 5.30
C TYR A 19 -5.35 -0.56 5.72
N LYS A 20 -4.57 -0.71 6.78
CA LYS A 20 -3.57 0.28 7.18
C LYS A 20 -2.46 0.38 6.13
N TYR A 21 -1.93 -0.75 5.67
CA TYR A 21 -0.93 -0.78 4.60
C TYR A 21 -1.45 -0.17 3.28
N LYS A 22 -2.69 -0.50 2.89
CA LYS A 22 -3.37 0.09 1.73
C LYS A 22 -3.43 1.62 1.81
N ARG A 23 -3.79 2.16 2.98
CA ARG A 23 -3.85 3.61 3.21
C ARG A 23 -2.48 4.26 3.06
N GLU A 24 -1.41 3.62 3.52
CA GLU A 24 -0.04 4.13 3.34
C GLU A 24 0.40 4.12 1.87
N LEU A 25 0.05 3.09 1.09
CA LEU A 25 0.29 3.08 -0.36
C LEU A 25 -0.46 4.19 -1.09
N LEU A 26 -1.72 4.44 -0.73
CA LEU A 26 -2.52 5.53 -1.30
C LEU A 26 -1.93 6.91 -1.00
N LYS A 27 -1.38 7.12 0.21
CA LYS A 27 -0.64 8.35 0.55
C LYS A 27 0.61 8.52 -0.31
N LYS A 28 1.34 7.43 -0.61
CA LYS A 28 2.52 7.47 -1.48
C LYS A 28 2.17 7.78 -2.95
N LEU A 29 1.01 7.32 -3.42
CA LEU A 29 0.48 7.60 -4.77
C LEU A 29 -0.12 9.00 -4.90
N SER A 30 -0.56 9.58 -3.79
CA SER A 30 -0.93 10.99 -3.71
C SER A 30 0.20 11.75 -3.02
N PRO A 31 1.40 11.86 -3.63
CA PRO A 31 2.42 12.71 -3.05
C PRO A 31 1.81 14.12 -3.01
N SER A 32 1.61 14.63 -1.80
CA SER A 32 1.72 16.07 -1.65
C SER A 32 3.10 16.40 -2.24
N LYS A 33 3.17 17.35 -3.18
CA LYS A 33 4.35 17.65 -4.00
C LYS A 33 5.68 17.81 -3.22
N ASN A 34 5.65 17.89 -1.90
CA ASN A 34 6.73 18.45 -1.09
C ASN A 34 7.77 17.45 -0.54
N ASP A 35 7.46 16.16 -0.34
CA ASP A 35 8.37 15.32 0.48
C ASP A 35 9.55 14.70 -0.30
N ALA A 36 9.32 14.26 -1.54
CA ALA A 36 10.39 13.68 -2.37
C ALA A 36 11.16 14.74 -3.17
N GLU A 37 10.49 15.82 -3.57
CA GLU A 37 11.10 16.89 -4.37
C GLU A 37 12.12 17.74 -3.59
N GLY A 38 12.04 17.75 -2.25
CA GLY A 38 12.89 18.57 -1.38
C GLY A 38 14.27 17.99 -1.02
N SER A 39 14.65 16.81 -1.52
CA SER A 39 15.96 16.21 -1.23
C SER A 39 17.04 16.76 -2.18
N ARG A 40 18.18 17.19 -1.62
CA ARG A 40 19.38 17.57 -2.41
C ARG A 40 19.81 16.50 -3.42
N VAL A 41 19.60 15.23 -3.10
CA VAL A 41 19.92 14.10 -4.00
C VAL A 41 18.94 14.07 -5.18
N TRP A 42 17.67 14.35 -4.94
CA TRP A 42 16.65 14.43 -5.99
C TRP A 42 16.86 15.65 -6.89
N GLU A 43 17.19 16.79 -6.30
CA GLU A 43 17.48 18.02 -7.06
C GLU A 43 18.72 17.88 -7.96
N ALA A 44 19.70 17.07 -7.55
CA ALA A 44 20.91 16.79 -8.32
C ALA A 44 20.69 15.86 -9.53
N LEU A 45 19.56 15.14 -9.60
CA LEU A 45 19.26 14.26 -10.72
C LEU A 45 18.78 15.06 -11.95
N PRO A 46 19.17 14.66 -13.18
CA PRO A 46 18.58 15.16 -14.40
C PRO A 46 17.05 15.02 -14.40
N ALA A 47 16.35 15.96 -15.05
CA ALA A 47 14.89 15.96 -15.09
C ALA A 47 14.31 14.66 -15.69
N SER A 48 14.97 14.08 -16.70
CA SER A 48 14.59 12.80 -17.29
C SER A 48 14.71 11.63 -16.32
N GLU A 49 15.74 11.60 -15.48
CA GLU A 49 15.92 10.56 -14.46
C GLU A 49 14.89 10.70 -13.33
N ARG A 50 14.63 11.93 -12.88
CA ARG A 50 13.56 12.20 -11.92
C ARG A 50 12.20 11.70 -12.40
N GLN A 51 11.86 12.00 -13.66
CA GLN A 51 10.61 11.53 -14.26
C GLN A 51 10.55 10.01 -14.37
N ARG A 52 11.66 9.37 -14.76
CA ARG A 52 11.75 7.91 -14.84
C ARG A 52 11.53 7.26 -13.47
N ILE A 53 12.24 7.73 -12.44
CA ILE A 53 12.14 7.19 -11.08
C ILE A 53 10.74 7.44 -10.51
N ALA A 54 10.17 8.62 -10.70
CA ALA A 54 8.81 8.92 -10.28
C ALA A 54 7.79 7.97 -10.92
N LYS A 55 7.94 7.68 -12.22
CA LYS A 55 7.09 6.73 -12.93
C LYS A 55 7.27 5.30 -12.42
N GLU A 56 8.51 4.82 -12.29
CA GLU A 56 8.81 3.48 -11.77
C GLU A 56 8.24 3.29 -10.36
N TYR A 57 8.36 4.29 -9.50
CA TYR A 57 7.82 4.27 -8.14
C TYR A 57 6.29 4.29 -8.10
N TYR A 58 5.67 5.07 -8.99
CA TYR A 58 4.21 5.10 -9.16
C TYR A 58 3.68 3.73 -9.63
N ASP A 59 4.30 3.16 -10.66
CA ASP A 59 3.94 1.84 -11.20
C ASP A 59 4.12 0.73 -10.15
N TYR A 60 5.16 0.81 -9.32
CA TYR A 60 5.35 -0.09 -8.18
C TYR A 60 4.20 0.01 -7.17
N CYS A 61 3.82 1.23 -6.76
CA CYS A 61 2.75 1.41 -5.78
C CYS A 61 1.39 0.93 -6.30
N LEU A 62 1.10 1.10 -7.60
CA LEU A 62 -0.11 0.56 -8.22
C LEU A 62 -0.16 -0.97 -8.15
N LYS A 63 0.92 -1.65 -8.51
CA LYS A 63 0.99 -3.11 -8.44
C LYS A 63 0.83 -3.63 -7.01
N GLU A 64 1.41 -2.93 -6.04
CA GLU A 64 1.26 -3.30 -4.63
C GLU A 64 -0.19 -3.10 -4.16
N LEU A 65 -0.88 -2.05 -4.60
CA LEU A 65 -2.31 -1.88 -4.31
C LEU A 65 -3.16 -3.01 -4.90
N GLU A 66 -2.90 -3.42 -6.15
CA GLU A 66 -3.63 -4.53 -6.77
C GLU A 66 -3.50 -5.82 -5.95
N LYS A 67 -2.29 -6.17 -5.50
CA LYS A 67 -2.05 -7.33 -4.63
C LYS A 67 -2.80 -7.23 -3.30
N VAL A 68 -2.81 -6.03 -2.70
CA VAL A 68 -3.52 -5.78 -1.45
C VAL A 68 -5.03 -5.95 -1.64
N ASP A 69 -5.57 -5.48 -2.75
CA ASP A 69 -6.99 -5.62 -3.09
C ASP A 69 -7.37 -7.07 -3.37
N GLU A 70 -6.50 -7.83 -4.03
CA GLU A 70 -6.68 -9.27 -4.21
C GLU A 70 -6.65 -10.01 -2.87
N LYS A 71 -5.72 -9.67 -1.98
CA LYS A 71 -5.63 -10.29 -0.64
C LYS A 71 -6.86 -9.96 0.21
N LEU A 72 -7.34 -8.72 0.19
CA LEU A 72 -8.58 -8.34 0.87
C LEU A 72 -9.78 -9.11 0.32
N LYS A 73 -9.92 -9.23 -1.01
CA LYS A 73 -11.00 -10.01 -1.62
C LYS A 73 -10.97 -11.47 -1.22
N GLN A 74 -9.79 -12.08 -1.10
CA GLN A 74 -9.66 -13.47 -0.62
C GLN A 74 -10.12 -13.58 0.83
N LEU A 75 -9.62 -12.70 1.70
CA LEU A 75 -9.99 -12.68 3.11
C LEU A 75 -11.47 -12.31 3.37
N GLU A 76 -12.09 -11.51 2.52
CA GLU A 76 -13.52 -11.17 2.62
C GLU A 76 -14.41 -12.24 1.96
N GLY A 77 -13.96 -12.83 0.85
CA GLY A 77 -14.65 -13.91 0.14
C GLY A 77 -14.71 -15.21 0.94
N GLU A 78 -13.65 -15.55 1.66
CA GLU A 78 -13.62 -16.67 2.62
C GLU A 78 -14.52 -16.45 3.86
N SER A 79 -15.20 -15.32 4.01
CA SER A 79 -16.22 -15.12 5.06
C SER A 79 -17.62 -15.55 4.61
N HIS A 80 -17.81 -15.85 3.32
CA HIS A 80 -19.11 -16.10 2.70
C HIS A 80 -19.37 -17.55 2.26
N GLU A 81 -18.45 -18.48 2.52
CA GLU A 81 -18.64 -19.94 2.41
C GLU A 81 -18.60 -20.61 3.78
#